data_AF-A0A2Z4IGA9-F1
#
_entry.id   AF-A0A2Z4IGA9-F1
#
_cell.length_a   1.000
_cell.length_b   1.000
_cell.length_c   1.000
_cell.angle_alpha   90.00
_cell.angle_beta   90.00
_cell.angle_gamma   90.00
#
_symmetry.space_group_name_H-M   'P 1'
#
loop_
_entity.id
_entity.type
_entity.pdbx_description
1 polymer ?
#
loop_
_entity_poly.entity_id
_entity_poly.type
_entity_poly.pdbx_seq_one_letter_code
_entity_poly.pdbx_strand_id
1 'polypeptide(L)'
;MKTKEEENQWKEYRLSILEQKSKSEDDFEKYITYISSGALGLTVTFIDKISPLKESVYVWIIILGWGLFALTLFLNLFSHYLSSRYNEKTINEIDMDIDYSMLLENIDKRNEKISCLNISSIISLGTGILFVLIFSSLNAYYNG
;
A
#
# COMPACT_ATOMS: atom_id res chain seq x y z
N MET A 1 23.23 35.58 1.61
CA MET A 1 23.83 34.39 0.95
C MET A 1 24.13 33.41 2.06
N LYS A 2 23.69 32.15 1.96
CA LYS A 2 23.95 31.16 3.02
C LYS A 2 25.46 30.92 3.13
N THR A 3 25.95 30.65 4.32
CA THR A 3 27.35 30.21 4.50
C THR A 3 27.52 28.81 3.93
N LYS A 4 28.75 28.43 3.55
CA LYS A 4 29.04 27.05 3.07
C LYS A 4 28.66 25.99 4.12
N GLU A 5 28.77 26.34 5.40
CA GLU A 5 28.41 25.49 6.51
C GLU A 5 26.89 25.30 6.60
N GLU A 6 26.12 26.38 6.46
CA GLU A 6 24.66 26.31 6.32
C GLU A 6 24.26 25.48 5.08
N GLU A 7 24.90 25.67 3.92
CA GLU A 7 24.58 24.89 2.72
C GLU A 7 24.80 23.38 2.93
N ASN A 8 25.88 22.99 3.62
CA ASN A 8 26.14 21.59 3.93
C ASN A 8 25.14 21.02 4.93
N GLN A 9 24.80 21.76 5.99
CA GLN A 9 23.77 21.34 6.95
C GLN A 9 22.42 21.11 6.27
N TRP A 10 22.03 21.96 5.33
CA TRP A 10 20.78 21.79 4.58
C TRP A 10 20.81 20.56 3.67
N LYS A 11 21.97 20.22 3.08
CA LYS A 11 22.12 18.98 2.29
C LYS A 11 22.01 17.74 3.17
N GLU A 12 22.69 17.72 4.31
CA GLU A 12 22.61 16.62 5.28
C GLU A 12 21.19 16.44 5.82
N TYR A 13 20.52 17.54 6.18
CA TYR A 13 19.12 17.50 6.60
C TYR A 13 18.20 16.97 5.50
N ARG A 14 18.40 17.38 4.23
CA ARG A 14 17.63 16.84 3.10
C ARG A 14 17.84 15.33 2.95
N LEU A 15 19.07 14.84 3.09
CA LEU A 15 19.37 13.41 3.01
C LEU A 15 18.68 12.62 4.13
N SER A 16 18.69 13.13 5.37
CA SER A 16 18.02 12.46 6.48
C SER A 16 16.49 12.41 6.34
N ILE A 17 15.88 13.41 5.71
CA ILE A 17 14.44 13.39 5.38
C ILE A 17 14.14 12.37 4.28
N LEU A 18 15.01 12.23 3.28
CA LEU A 18 14.85 11.22 2.22
C LEU A 18 14.97 9.80 2.78
N GLU A 19 15.91 9.57 3.69
CA GLU A 19 16.07 8.28 4.39
C GLU A 19 14.83 7.94 5.23
N GLN A 20 14.31 8.91 6.01
CA GLN A 20 13.06 8.74 6.77
C GLN A 20 11.86 8.44 5.89
N LYS A 21 11.77 9.09 4.72
CA LYS A 21 10.71 8.82 3.74
C LYS A 21 10.80 7.38 3.23
N SER A 22 11.98 6.94 2.77
CA SER A 22 12.20 5.57 2.29
C SER A 22 11.80 4.54 3.35
N LYS A 23 12.21 4.75 4.60
CA LYS A 23 11.85 3.87 5.71
C LYS A 23 10.34 3.84 5.97
N SER A 24 9.68 4.99 5.87
CA SER A 24 8.22 5.07 6.04
C SER A 24 7.47 4.33 4.94
N GLU A 25 7.99 4.34 3.71
CA GLU A 25 7.45 3.57 2.58
C GLU A 25 7.61 2.06 2.83
N ASP A 26 8.79 1.60 3.27
CA ASP A 26 9.02 0.19 3.64
C ASP A 26 8.10 -0.28 4.78
N ASP A 27 7.96 0.53 5.83
CA ASP A 27 7.08 0.23 6.96
C ASP A 27 5.61 0.18 6.53
N PHE A 28 5.19 1.09 5.65
CA PHE A 28 3.83 1.11 5.09
C PHE A 28 3.52 -0.20 4.34
N GLU A 29 4.40 -0.63 3.45
CA GLU A 29 4.22 -1.87 2.68
C GLU A 29 4.13 -3.10 3.60
N LYS A 30 4.99 -3.13 4.62
CA LYS A 30 4.98 -4.18 5.65
C LYS A 30 3.66 -4.21 6.40
N TYR A 31 3.16 -3.06 6.86
CA TYR A 31 1.89 -2.99 7.58
C TYR A 31 0.69 -3.38 6.71
N ILE A 32 0.60 -2.90 5.46
CA ILE A 32 -0.45 -3.33 4.54
C ILE A 32 -0.42 -4.84 4.35
N THR A 33 0.76 -5.40 4.15
CA THR A 33 0.92 -6.85 3.94
C THR A 33 0.48 -7.64 5.17
N TYR A 34 0.92 -7.24 6.36
CA TYR A 34 0.59 -7.91 7.61
C TYR A 34 -0.88 -7.81 7.98
N ILE A 35 -1.49 -6.63 7.82
CA ILE A 35 -2.91 -6.44 8.12
C ILE A 35 -3.75 -7.25 7.13
N SER A 36 -3.46 -7.17 5.83
CA SER A 36 -4.24 -7.89 4.81
C SER A 36 -4.11 -9.41 4.96
N SER A 37 -2.89 -9.93 5.13
CA SER A 37 -2.66 -11.37 5.30
C SER A 37 -3.17 -11.89 6.65
N GLY A 38 -2.99 -11.13 7.72
CA GLY A 38 -3.50 -11.45 9.05
C GLY A 38 -5.03 -11.47 9.08
N ALA A 39 -5.68 -10.47 8.48
CA ALA A 39 -7.14 -10.42 8.37
C ALA A 39 -7.67 -11.60 7.53
N LEU A 40 -7.05 -11.90 6.38
CA LEU A 40 -7.41 -13.08 5.58
C LEU A 40 -7.27 -14.38 6.38
N GLY A 41 -6.13 -14.61 7.02
CA GLY A 41 -5.88 -15.83 7.80
C GLY A 41 -6.84 -16.00 8.98
N LEU A 42 -7.09 -14.92 9.72
CA LEU A 42 -8.03 -14.91 10.85
C LEU A 42 -9.46 -15.20 10.37
N THR A 43 -9.90 -14.57 9.29
CA THR A 43 -11.28 -14.73 8.79
C THR A 43 -11.55 -16.10 8.19
N VAL A 44 -10.59 -16.69 7.49
CA VAL A 44 -10.69 -18.07 7.01
C VAL A 44 -10.81 -19.03 8.19
N THR A 45 -10.00 -18.85 9.23
CA THR A 45 -10.06 -19.68 10.45
C THR A 45 -11.37 -19.49 11.21
N PHE A 46 -11.87 -18.25 11.31
CA PHE A 46 -13.15 -17.93 11.95
C PHE A 46 -14.32 -18.63 11.24
N ILE A 47 -14.33 -18.60 9.91
CA ILE A 47 -15.36 -19.28 9.11
C ILE A 47 -15.30 -20.79 9.27
N ASP A 48 -14.10 -21.38 9.31
CA ASP A 48 -13.96 -22.82 9.44
C ASP A 48 -14.44 -23.33 10.82
N LYS A 49 -14.24 -22.55 11.88
CA LYS A 49 -14.46 -23.00 13.27
C LYS A 49 -15.67 -22.43 13.99
N ILE A 50 -16.12 -21.21 13.65
CA ILE A 50 -17.09 -20.46 14.45
C ILE A 50 -18.40 -20.23 13.67
N SER A 51 -18.32 -19.87 12.38
CA SER A 51 -19.51 -19.71 11.53
C SER A 51 -19.29 -20.42 10.19
N PRO A 52 -19.57 -21.73 10.12
CA PRO A 52 -19.44 -22.50 8.90
C PRO A 52 -20.27 -21.89 7.78
N LEU A 53 -19.67 -21.70 6.59
CA LEU A 53 -20.32 -21.05 5.44
C LEU A 53 -21.68 -21.64 5.06
N LYS A 54 -21.91 -22.92 5.37
CA LYS A 54 -23.18 -23.61 5.06
C LYS A 54 -24.37 -23.05 5.86
N GLU A 55 -24.10 -22.50 7.04
CA GLU A 55 -25.11 -21.95 7.95
C GLU A 55 -25.10 -20.41 7.89
N SER A 56 -24.09 -19.82 7.25
CA SER A 56 -23.94 -18.37 7.18
C SER A 56 -24.90 -17.72 6.18
N VAL A 57 -25.43 -16.57 6.57
CA VAL A 57 -26.23 -15.71 5.69
C VAL A 57 -25.28 -14.73 4.96
N TYR A 58 -25.61 -14.39 3.71
CA TYR A 58 -24.89 -13.39 2.90
C TYR A 58 -23.40 -13.70 2.66
N VAL A 59 -23.06 -14.96 2.37
CA VAL A 59 -21.68 -15.42 2.07
C VAL A 59 -20.97 -14.59 0.98
N TRP A 60 -21.70 -13.97 0.06
CA TRP A 60 -21.10 -13.10 -0.97
C TRP A 60 -20.35 -11.89 -0.37
N ILE A 61 -20.76 -11.38 0.80
CA ILE A 61 -20.11 -10.22 1.46
C ILE A 61 -18.68 -10.57 1.85
N ILE A 62 -18.47 -11.75 2.44
CA ILE A 62 -17.13 -12.17 2.87
C ILE A 62 -16.24 -12.52 1.68
N ILE A 63 -16.79 -13.08 0.60
CA ILE A 63 -16.07 -13.32 -0.65
C ILE A 63 -15.56 -11.99 -1.23
N LEU A 64 -16.39 -10.93 -1.22
CA LEU A 64 -15.94 -9.60 -1.64
C LEU A 64 -14.85 -9.05 -0.71
N GLY A 65 -14.99 -9.23 0.61
CA GLY A 65 -13.97 -8.80 1.58
C GLY A 65 -12.61 -9.47 1.32
N TRP A 66 -12.60 -10.78 1.10
CA TRP A 66 -11.39 -11.51 0.72
C TRP A 66 -10.83 -11.07 -0.63
N GLY A 67 -11.70 -10.85 -1.62
CA GLY A 67 -11.30 -10.30 -2.92
C GLY A 67 -10.60 -8.95 -2.78
N LEU A 68 -11.11 -8.06 -1.91
CA LEU A 68 -10.51 -6.76 -1.63
C LEU A 68 -9.17 -6.86 -0.89
N PHE A 69 -8.98 -7.82 0.01
CA PHE A 69 -7.67 -8.07 0.62
C PHE A 69 -6.66 -8.62 -0.38
N ALA A 70 -7.07 -9.55 -1.23
CA ALA A 70 -6.22 -10.06 -2.31
C ALA A 70 -5.85 -8.93 -3.29
N LEU A 71 -6.81 -8.09 -3.66
CA LEU A 71 -6.57 -6.91 -4.49
C LEU A 71 -5.62 -5.92 -3.82
N THR A 72 -5.76 -5.68 -2.51
CA THR A 72 -4.86 -4.82 -1.73
C THR A 72 -3.42 -5.32 -1.82
N LEU A 73 -3.20 -6.61 -1.57
CA LEU A 73 -1.86 -7.22 -1.66
C LEU A 73 -1.28 -7.10 -3.07
N PHE A 74 -2.11 -7.32 -4.09
CA PHE A 74 -1.69 -7.22 -5.49
C PHE A 74 -1.34 -5.77 -5.88
N LEU A 75 -2.17 -4.79 -5.53
CA LEU A 75 -1.91 -3.38 -5.80
C LEU A 75 -0.65 -2.89 -5.09
N ASN A 76 -0.45 -3.29 -3.83
CA ASN A 76 0.75 -2.97 -3.07
C ASN A 76 2.01 -3.54 -3.73
N LEU A 77 1.99 -4.83 -4.09
CA LEU A 77 3.10 -5.47 -4.79
C LEU A 77 3.38 -4.84 -6.16
N PHE A 78 2.32 -4.51 -6.90
CA PHE A 78 2.44 -3.87 -8.21
C PHE A 78 3.01 -2.45 -8.11
N SER A 79 2.62 -1.69 -7.07
CA SER A 79 3.17 -0.37 -6.79
C SER A 79 4.68 -0.42 -6.54
N HIS A 80 5.13 -1.36 -5.71
CA HIS A 80 6.56 -1.56 -5.45
C HIS A 80 7.33 -1.95 -6.73
N TYR A 81 6.79 -2.89 -7.52
CA TYR A 81 7.36 -3.26 -8.82
C TYR A 81 7.52 -2.04 -9.75
N LEU A 82 6.47 -1.22 -9.85
CA LEU A 82 6.48 -0.06 -10.73
C LEU A 82 7.42 1.05 -10.23
N SER A 83 7.52 1.24 -8.91
CA SER A 83 8.48 2.15 -8.28
C SER A 83 9.92 1.77 -8.63
N SER A 84 10.26 0.47 -8.52
CA SER A 84 11.58 -0.05 -8.91
C SER A 84 11.90 0.21 -10.39
N ARG A 85 10.93 -0.03 -11.29
CA ARG A 85 11.08 0.26 -12.73
C ARG A 85 11.25 1.75 -13.02
N TYR A 86 10.55 2.61 -12.29
CA TYR A 86 10.70 4.06 -12.44
C TYR A 86 12.04 4.56 -11.92
N ASN A 87 12.58 3.98 -10.85
CA ASN A 87 13.93 4.29 -10.37
C ASN A 87 15.00 3.89 -11.39
N GLU A 88 14.91 2.69 -11.98
CA GLU A 88 15.80 2.25 -13.07
C GLU A 88 15.74 3.21 -14.26
N LYS A 89 14.53 3.65 -14.63
CA LYS A 89 14.35 4.63 -15.71
C LYS A 89 14.96 5.99 -15.37
N THR A 90 14.79 6.47 -14.14
CA THR A 90 15.37 7.74 -13.68
C THR A 90 16.90 7.70 -13.70
N ILE A 91 17.52 6.59 -13.30
CA ILE A 91 18.99 6.41 -13.39
C ILE A 91 19.44 6.52 -14.84
N ASN A 92 18.79 5.80 -15.76
CA ASN A 92 19.12 5.89 -17.19
C ASN A 92 18.97 7.32 -17.74
N GLU A 93 17.96 8.07 -17.29
CA GLU A 93 17.74 9.46 -17.70
C GLU A 93 18.84 10.41 -17.19
N ILE A 94 19.38 10.15 -15.99
CA ILE A 94 20.55 10.85 -15.45
C ILE A 94 21.80 10.51 -16.29
N ASP A 95 22.02 9.23 -16.60
CA ASP A 95 23.18 8.78 -17.38
C ASP A 95 23.16 9.30 -18.83
N MET A 96 21.96 9.60 -19.36
CA MET A 96 21.77 10.22 -20.67
C MET A 96 21.87 11.76 -20.65
N ASP A 97 22.21 12.36 -19.51
CA ASP A 97 22.33 13.82 -19.31
C ASP A 97 21.06 14.59 -19.75
N ILE A 98 19.89 14.02 -19.45
CA ILE A 98 18.60 14.68 -19.75
C ILE A 98 18.48 15.98 -18.97
N ASP A 99 17.88 17.00 -19.61
CA ASP A 99 17.60 18.28 -18.98
C ASP A 99 16.93 18.13 -17.60
N TYR A 100 17.47 18.85 -16.62
CA TYR A 100 17.06 18.74 -15.22
C TYR A 100 15.55 19.04 -15.02
N SER A 101 14.99 20.00 -15.76
CA SER A 101 13.57 20.33 -15.64
C SER A 101 12.68 19.20 -16.17
N MET A 102 13.09 18.57 -17.27
CA MET A 102 12.40 17.41 -17.84
C MET A 102 12.52 16.17 -16.95
N LEU A 103 13.69 15.96 -16.33
CA LEU A 103 13.93 14.90 -15.36
C LEU A 103 12.97 15.03 -14.16
N LEU A 104 12.84 16.24 -13.60
CA LEU A 104 11.94 16.50 -12.48
C LEU A 104 10.48 16.25 -12.86
N GLU A 105 10.02 16.76 -14.00
CA GLU A 105 8.64 16.55 -14.47
C GLU A 105 8.33 15.04 -14.64
N ASN A 106 9.30 14.27 -15.16
CA ASN A 106 9.18 12.83 -15.31
C ASN A 106 9.09 12.10 -13.97
N ILE A 107 9.92 12.49 -12.99
CA ILE A 107 9.89 11.93 -11.63
C ILE A 107 8.55 12.22 -10.97
N ASP A 108 8.04 13.45 -11.06
CA ASP A 108 6.78 13.85 -10.43
C ASP A 108 5.59 13.08 -11.01
N LYS A 109 5.49 12.97 -12.34
CA LYS A 109 4.44 12.17 -13.01
C LYS A 109 4.47 10.69 -12.61
N ARG A 110 5.67 10.14 -12.38
CA ARG A 110 5.85 8.74 -11.94
C ARG A 110 5.40 8.58 -10.49
N ASN A 111 5.83 9.48 -9.62
CA ASN A 111 5.47 9.49 -8.21
C ASN A 111 3.95 9.63 -8.01
N GLU A 112 3.27 10.44 -8.81
CA GLU A 112 1.81 10.58 -8.76
C GLU A 112 1.09 9.25 -9.06
N LYS A 113 1.56 8.50 -10.07
CA LYS A 113 1.01 7.18 -10.40
C LYS A 113 1.21 6.17 -9.27
N ILE A 114 2.40 6.13 -8.68
CA ILE A 114 2.69 5.26 -7.52
C ILE A 114 1.80 5.64 -6.33
N SER A 115 1.67 6.94 -6.06
CA SER A 115 0.80 7.44 -4.99
C SER A 115 -0.65 7.02 -5.18
N CYS A 116 -1.18 7.10 -6.40
CA CYS A 116 -2.54 6.66 -6.72
C CYS A 116 -2.76 5.16 -6.45
N LEU A 117 -1.78 4.30 -6.79
CA LEU A 117 -1.83 2.86 -6.49
C LEU A 117 -1.78 2.58 -4.98
N ASN A 118 -0.92 3.29 -4.25
CA ASN A 118 -0.83 3.15 -2.79
C ASN A 118 -2.12 3.59 -2.11
N ILE A 119 -2.71 4.71 -2.50
CA ILE A 119 -4.00 5.19 -1.99
C ILE A 119 -5.12 4.18 -2.31
N SER A 120 -5.13 3.65 -3.53
CA SER A 120 -6.10 2.61 -3.92
C SER A 120 -5.97 1.36 -3.06
N SER A 121 -4.75 0.96 -2.70
CA SER A 121 -4.48 -0.15 -1.78
C SER A 121 -5.07 0.13 -0.38
N ILE A 122 -4.88 1.35 0.16
CA ILE A 122 -5.45 1.75 1.46
C ILE A 122 -6.98 1.69 1.45
N ILE A 123 -7.60 2.21 0.40
CA ILE A 123 -9.07 2.21 0.26
C ILE A 123 -9.58 0.78 0.18
N SER A 124 -8.97 -0.06 -0.68
CA SER A 124 -9.32 -1.47 -0.82
C SER A 124 -9.19 -2.23 0.50
N LEU A 125 -8.13 -1.97 1.27
CA LEU A 125 -7.91 -2.57 2.59
C LEU A 125 -9.05 -2.19 3.56
N GLY A 126 -9.33 -0.89 3.67
CA GLY A 126 -10.37 -0.38 4.55
C GLY A 126 -11.75 -0.94 4.20
N THR A 127 -12.11 -0.97 2.92
CA THR A 127 -13.38 -1.57 2.46
C THR A 127 -13.43 -3.07 2.73
N GLY A 128 -12.32 -3.79 2.54
CA GLY A 128 -12.23 -5.22 2.87
C GLY A 128 -12.47 -5.50 4.36
N ILE A 129 -11.87 -4.71 5.24
CA ILE A 129 -12.10 -4.80 6.70
C ILE A 129 -13.57 -4.56 7.02
N LEU A 130 -14.19 -3.54 6.42
CA LEU A 130 -15.61 -3.24 6.65
C LEU A 130 -16.52 -4.41 6.22
N PHE A 131 -16.25 -5.05 5.08
CA PHE A 131 -17.04 -6.20 4.63
C PHE A 131 -16.93 -7.39 5.58
N VAL A 132 -15.72 -7.68 6.09
CA VAL A 132 -15.52 -8.73 7.11
C VAL A 132 -16.32 -8.42 8.38
N LEU A 133 -16.27 -7.18 8.86
CA LEU A 133 -16.98 -6.76 10.05
C LEU A 133 -18.50 -6.88 9.86
N ILE A 134 -19.03 -6.39 8.74
CA ILE A 134 -20.45 -6.49 8.41
C ILE A 134 -20.90 -7.95 8.34
N PHE A 135 -20.15 -8.81 7.64
CA PHE A 135 -20.47 -10.24 7.56
C PHE A 135 -20.48 -10.90 8.94
N SER A 136 -19.46 -10.62 9.76
CA SER A 136 -19.35 -11.18 11.11
C SER A 136 -20.50 -10.73 12.01
N SER A 137 -20.86 -9.45 11.98
CA SER A 137 -21.97 -8.90 12.76
C SER A 137 -23.33 -9.46 12.35
N LEU A 138 -23.59 -9.59 11.03
CA LEU A 138 -24.84 -10.17 10.55
C LEU A 138 -24.97 -11.63 10.96
N ASN A 139 -23.90 -12.42 10.80
CA ASN A 139 -23.94 -13.84 11.19
C ASN A 139 -24.06 -14.02 12.71
N ALA A 140 -23.41 -13.18 13.51
CA ALA A 140 -23.59 -13.21 14.96
C ALA A 140 -25.02 -12.86 15.41
N TYR A 141 -25.73 -12.00 14.66
CA TYR A 141 -27.11 -11.64 14.97
C TYR A 141 -28.14 -12.71 14.54
N TYR A 142 -27.95 -13.33 13.37
CA TYR A 142 -28.90 -14.32 12.84
C TYR A 142 -28.66 -15.74 13.36
N ASN A 143 -27.42 -16.08 13.70
CA ASN A 143 -27.02 -17.44 14.08
C ASN A 143 -26.42 -17.55 15.50
N GLY A 144 -26.39 -16.45 16.26
CA GLY A 144 -25.99 -16.43 17.69
C GLY A 144 -27.20 -16.49 18.62
#